data_AF-A0A3C1ABD3-F1
#
_entry.id   AF-A0A3C1ABD3-F1
#
_cell.length_a   1.000
_cell.length_b   1.000
_cell.length_c   1.000
_cell.angle_alpha   90.00
_cell.angle_beta   90.00
_cell.angle_gamma   90.00
#
_symmetry.space_group_name_H-M   'P 1'
#
loop_
_entity.id
_entity.type
_entity.pdbx_description
1 polymer ?
#
loop_
_entity_poly.entity_id
_entity_poly.type
_entity_poly.pdbx_seq_one_letter_code
_entity_poly.pdbx_strand_id
1 'polypeptide(L)'
;LNLFKQFYHYEDQQLKRADQPSAGIASTAQSFGSVTIPQLTIGPIGLTNHEMLFIDLEHINSLYAKLGLPPIDGLLGNDLLFMLQASLNFKSKCLRLPLSS
;
A
#
# COMPACT_ATOMS: atom_id res chain seq x y z
N LEU A 1 -19.19 3.49 -18.81
CA LEU A 1 -20.17 3.55 -17.70
C LEU A 1 -19.89 4.81 -16.88
N ASN A 2 -20.81 5.78 -16.85
CA ASN A 2 -20.74 6.92 -15.92
C ASN A 2 -21.28 6.49 -14.54
N LEU A 3 -20.41 5.91 -13.71
CA LEU A 3 -20.76 5.30 -12.42
C LEU A 3 -20.83 6.29 -11.25
N PHE A 4 -20.40 7.55 -11.44
CA PHE A 4 -20.48 8.59 -10.42
C PHE A 4 -21.43 9.69 -10.90
N LYS A 5 -22.72 9.54 -10.58
CA LYS A 5 -23.77 10.49 -11.00
C LYS A 5 -24.03 11.60 -9.99
N GLN A 6 -23.47 11.50 -8.79
CA GLN A 6 -23.73 12.46 -7.73
C GLN A 6 -22.53 12.52 -6.79
N PHE A 7 -21.94 13.70 -6.69
CA PHE A 7 -20.98 14.02 -5.66
C PHE A 7 -21.75 14.68 -4.52
N TYR A 8 -21.51 14.22 -3.29
CA TYR A 8 -22.08 14.86 -2.11
C TYR A 8 -21.17 16.01 -1.69
N HIS A 9 -21.72 17.21 -1.68
CA HIS A 9 -21.05 18.35 -1.08
C HIS A 9 -21.17 18.24 0.44
N TYR A 10 -20.05 18.45 1.14
CA TYR A 10 -19.99 18.51 2.59
C TYR A 10 -19.49 19.87 3.02
N GLU A 11 -20.13 20.42 4.03
CA GLU A 11 -19.67 21.60 4.75
C GLU A 11 -18.65 21.21 5.82
N ASP A 12 -17.71 22.10 6.13
CA ASP A 12 -16.65 21.86 7.13
C ASP A 12 -17.20 21.44 8.50
N GLN A 13 -18.37 21.95 8.87
CA GLN A 13 -19.05 21.62 10.13
C GLN A 13 -19.54 20.17 10.20
N GLN A 14 -19.73 19.52 9.05
CA GLN A 14 -20.12 18.10 8.95
C GLN A 14 -18.91 17.16 9.02
N LEU A 15 -17.69 17.70 8.89
CA LEU A 15 -16.46 16.93 8.97
C LEU A 15 -16.09 16.69 10.43
N LYS A 16 -16.10 15.42 10.85
CA LYS A 16 -15.42 15.02 12.08
C LYS A 16 -13.93 14.95 11.79
N ARG A 17 -13.16 15.90 12.33
CA ARG A 17 -11.70 15.79 12.33
C ARG A 17 -11.32 14.58 13.16
N ALA A 18 -10.63 13.63 12.53
CA ALA A 18 -9.96 12.58 13.26
C ALA A 18 -8.66 13.16 13.80
N ASP A 19 -8.50 13.19 15.13
CA ASP A 19 -7.21 13.47 15.77
C ASP A 19 -6.23 12.29 15.64
N GLN A 20 -6.62 11.24 14.91
CA GLN A 20 -5.73 10.14 14.60
C GLN A 20 -4.64 10.62 13.64
N PRO A 21 -3.36 10.51 14.02
CA PRO A 21 -2.28 10.78 13.11
C PRO A 21 -2.39 9.82 11.91
N SER A 22 -2.38 10.36 10.70
CA SER A 22 -2.30 9.59 9.47
C SER A 22 -0.88 9.70 8.92
N ALA A 23 -0.27 8.56 8.60
CA ALA A 23 0.95 8.51 7.83
C ALA A 23 0.54 8.13 6.41
N GLY A 24 0.65 9.08 5.50
CA GLY A 24 0.60 8.82 4.08
C GLY A 24 2.02 8.86 3.54
N ILE A 25 2.25 8.15 2.43
CA ILE A 25 3.49 8.27 1.63
C ILE A 25 3.69 9.72 1.13
N ALA A 26 2.63 10.55 1.19
CA ALA A 26 2.62 11.93 0.72
C ALA A 26 2.98 13.02 1.78
N SER A 27 3.13 12.70 3.07
CA SER A 27 3.26 13.76 4.10
C SER A 27 4.63 14.45 4.11
N THR A 28 5.66 13.82 3.54
CA THR A 28 6.95 14.44 3.24
C THR A 28 7.50 13.82 1.98
N ALA A 29 7.79 14.62 0.96
CA ALA A 29 8.49 14.18 -0.25
C ALA A 29 9.93 13.78 0.10
N GLN A 30 10.12 12.68 0.82
CA GLN A 30 11.40 12.00 0.92
C GLN A 30 11.68 11.38 -0.44
N SER A 31 12.89 11.60 -0.94
CA SER A 31 13.33 11.18 -2.26
C SER A 31 13.18 9.67 -2.43
N PHE A 32 12.14 9.24 -3.14
CA PHE A 32 11.99 7.84 -3.53
C PHE A 32 13.13 7.49 -4.50
N GLY A 33 14.00 6.57 -4.10
CA GLY A 33 14.93 5.92 -5.03
C GLY A 33 14.23 4.75 -5.73
N SER A 34 14.70 4.34 -6.89
CA SER A 34 14.35 3.03 -7.45
C SER A 34 15.58 2.13 -7.48
N VAL A 35 15.35 0.83 -7.30
CA VAL A 35 16.39 -0.19 -7.36
C VAL A 35 15.85 -1.41 -8.10
N THR A 36 16.66 -1.98 -8.98
CA THR A 36 16.37 -3.27 -9.59
C THR A 36 16.77 -4.37 -8.62
N ILE A 37 15.80 -5.11 -8.11
CA ILE A 37 16.03 -6.29 -7.28
C ILE A 37 16.30 -7.48 -8.20
N PRO A 38 17.48 -8.14 -8.12
CA PRO A 38 17.84 -9.24 -9.01
C PRO A 38 16.87 -10.42 -8.90
N GLN A 39 16.41 -10.71 -7.69
CA GLN A 39 15.45 -11.75 -7.40
C GLN A 39 14.55 -11.36 -6.21
N LEU A 40 13.24 -11.35 -6.42
CA LEU A 40 12.23 -11.27 -5.37
C LEU A 40 11.45 -12.59 -5.37
N THR A 41 11.14 -13.11 -4.19
CA THR A 41 10.29 -14.29 -4.04
C THR A 41 9.16 -14.00 -3.05
N ILE A 42 7.92 -14.25 -3.48
CA ILE A 42 6.72 -14.14 -2.65
C ILE A 42 6.04 -15.50 -2.65
N GLY A 43 6.30 -16.30 -1.62
CA GLY A 43 5.89 -17.70 -1.58
C GLY A 43 6.46 -18.46 -2.78
N PRO A 44 5.64 -19.11 -3.63
CA PRO A 44 6.10 -19.83 -4.81
C PRO A 44 6.38 -18.94 -6.04
N ILE A 45 6.07 -17.64 -5.98
CA ILE A 45 6.22 -16.72 -7.11
C ILE A 45 7.61 -16.10 -7.07
N GLY A 46 8.39 -16.30 -8.13
CA GLY A 46 9.68 -15.66 -8.35
C GLY A 46 9.59 -14.54 -9.39
N LEU A 47 10.18 -13.39 -9.08
CA LEU A 47 10.38 -12.28 -10.01
C LEU A 47 11.88 -12.01 -10.14
N THR A 48 12.35 -11.80 -11.35
CA THR A 48 13.77 -11.52 -11.63
C THR A 48 13.93 -10.11 -12.21
N ASN A 49 14.97 -9.40 -11.79
CA ASN A 49 15.28 -8.04 -12.25
C ASN A 49 14.09 -7.08 -12.17
N HIS A 50 13.34 -7.12 -11.07
CA HIS A 50 12.16 -6.29 -10.88
C HIS A 50 12.54 -4.95 -10.28
N GLU A 51 12.10 -3.85 -10.91
CA GLU A 51 12.28 -2.50 -10.36
C GLU A 51 11.30 -2.27 -9.20
N MET A 52 11.82 -1.78 -8.07
CA MET A 52 11.05 -1.41 -6.91
C MET A 52 11.42 -0.01 -6.42
N LEU A 53 10.47 0.64 -5.76
CA LEU A 53 10.73 1.89 -5.04
C LEU A 53 11.33 1.61 -3.66
N PHE A 54 12.36 2.38 -3.31
CA PHE A 54 12.92 2.42 -1.98
C PHE A 54 12.23 3.54 -1.18
N ILE A 55 11.62 3.15 -0.05
CA ILE A 55 10.87 4.04 0.82
C ILE A 55 11.44 3.90 2.23
N ASP A 56 11.72 5.04 2.87
CA ASP A 56 12.01 5.06 4.30
C ASP A 56 10.71 4.83 5.08
N LEU A 57 10.66 3.74 5.85
CA LEU A 57 9.50 3.33 6.62
C LEU A 57 9.52 3.86 8.07
N GLU A 58 10.53 4.63 8.50
CA GLU A 58 10.66 5.08 9.89
C GLU A 58 9.42 5.86 10.36
N HIS A 59 8.92 6.80 9.55
CA HIS A 59 7.73 7.57 9.90
C HIS A 59 6.47 6.69 9.98
N ILE A 60 6.33 5.72 9.07
CA ILE A 60 5.19 4.79 9.04
C ILE A 60 5.23 3.87 10.26
N ASN A 61 6.39 3.27 10.55
CA ASN A 61 6.57 2.37 11.69
C ASN A 61 6.43 3.11 13.03
N SER A 62 6.83 4.38 13.11
CA SER A 62 6.58 5.25 14.26
C SER A 62 5.08 5.46 14.52
N LEU A 63 4.29 5.61 13.45
CA LEU A 63 2.83 5.68 13.60
C LEU A 63 2.23 4.33 14.02
N TYR A 64 2.64 3.24 13.37
CA TYR A 64 2.16 1.90 13.70
C TYR A 64 2.40 1.57 15.17
N ALA A 65 3.56 1.93 15.71
CA ALA A 65 3.88 1.79 17.13
C ALA A 65 2.91 2.56 18.05
N LYS A 66 2.55 3.81 17.69
CA LYS A 66 1.55 4.61 18.43
C LYS A 66 0.15 3.98 18.43
N LEU A 67 -0.16 3.21 17.39
CA LEU A 67 -1.43 2.48 17.23
C LEU A 67 -1.39 1.06 17.83
N GLY A 68 -0.26 0.63 18.39
CA GLY A 68 -0.08 -0.73 18.91
C GLY A 68 -0.01 -1.81 17.83
N LEU A 69 0.36 -1.44 16.60
CA LEU A 69 0.52 -2.33 15.45
C LEU A 69 1.99 -2.78 15.29
N PRO A 70 2.25 -3.99 14.77
CA PRO A 70 3.62 -4.44 14.47
C PRO A 70 4.23 -3.61 13.33
N PRO A 71 5.56 -3.39 13.31
CA PRO A 71 6.21 -2.70 12.20
C PRO A 71 6.05 -3.49 10.89
N ILE A 72 6.17 -2.79 9.77
CA ILE A 72 6.19 -3.36 8.42
C ILE A 72 7.59 -3.25 7.81
N ASP A 73 7.93 -4.26 7.01
CA ASP A 73 9.21 -4.32 6.28
C ASP A 73 9.12 -3.72 4.86
N GLY A 74 7.90 -3.54 4.35
CA GLY A 74 7.69 -3.09 2.98
C GLY A 74 6.22 -2.88 2.64
N LEU A 75 5.99 -2.30 1.47
CA LEU A 75 4.67 -2.02 0.92
C LEU A 75 4.54 -2.73 -0.42
N LEU A 76 3.47 -3.51 -0.61
CA LEU A 76 3.14 -4.09 -1.90
C LEU A 76 2.31 -3.08 -2.71
N GLY A 77 2.91 -2.54 -3.77
CA GLY A 77 2.25 -1.61 -4.68
C GLY A 77 1.18 -2.28 -5.54
N ASN A 78 0.18 -1.51 -5.94
CA ASN A 78 -0.91 -2.01 -6.80
C ASN A 78 -0.42 -2.44 -8.19
N ASP A 79 0.64 -1.81 -8.69
CA ASP A 79 1.34 -2.19 -9.93
C ASP A 79 1.86 -3.64 -9.88
N LEU A 80 2.55 -4.01 -8.79
CA LEU A 80 3.00 -5.38 -8.55
C LEU A 80 1.81 -6.33 -8.42
N LEU A 81 0.81 -5.96 -7.61
CA LEU A 81 -0.39 -6.79 -7.41
C LEU A 81 -1.17 -7.02 -8.71
N PHE A 82 -1.26 -6.00 -9.57
CA PHE A 82 -1.91 -6.08 -10.87
C PHE A 82 -1.14 -6.97 -11.83
N MET A 83 0.19 -6.81 -11.91
CA MET A 83 1.08 -7.67 -12.70
C MET A 83 0.95 -9.15 -12.31
N LEU A 84 0.82 -9.43 -11.01
CA LEU A 84 0.62 -10.77 -10.46
C LEU A 84 -0.82 -11.28 -10.54
N GLN A 85 -1.76 -10.50 -11.09
CA GLN A 85 -3.20 -10.83 -11.11
C GLN A 85 -3.74 -11.19 -9.72
N ALA A 86 -3.27 -10.49 -8.70
CA ALA A 86 -3.64 -10.74 -7.32
C ALA A 86 -5.12 -10.44 -7.06
N SER A 87 -5.72 -11.18 -6.13
CA SER A 87 -7.07 -10.91 -5.61
C SER A 87 -7.04 -10.67 -4.11
N LEU A 88 -7.74 -9.63 -3.66
CA LEU A 88 -7.85 -9.27 -2.26
C LEU A 88 -9.26 -9.58 -1.75
N ASN A 89 -9.36 -10.44 -0.75
CA ASN A 89 -10.59 -10.72 -0.05
C ASN A 89 -10.57 -10.06 1.33
N PHE A 90 -11.29 -8.94 1.47
CA PHE A 90 -11.37 -8.18 2.71
C PHE A 90 -12.08 -8.91 3.85
N LYS A 91 -13.08 -9.75 3.53
CA LYS A 91 -13.82 -10.52 4.54
C LYS A 91 -12.91 -11.54 5.21
N SER A 92 -12.13 -12.28 4.43
CA SER A 92 -11.17 -13.26 4.95
C SER A 92 -9.80 -12.67 5.28
N LYS A 93 -9.58 -11.37 5.04
CA LYS A 93 -8.28 -10.69 5.14
C LYS A 93 -7.16 -11.46 4.40
N CYS A 94 -7.46 -11.92 3.18
CA CYS A 94 -6.57 -12.79 2.41
C CYS A 94 -6.16 -12.11 1.09
N LEU A 95 -4.86 -12.07 0.83
CA LEU A 95 -4.28 -11.78 -0.48
C LEU A 95 -3.98 -13.10 -1.18
N ARG A 96 -4.61 -13.36 -2.32
CA ARG A 96 -4.32 -14.53 -3.16
C ARG A 96 -3.52 -14.09 -4.37
N LEU A 97 -2.36 -14.72 -4.53
CA LEU A 97 -1.55 -14.64 -5.73
C LEU A 97 -1.76 -15.94 -6.52
N PRO A 98 -2.28 -15.89 -7.76
CA PRO A 98 -2.41 -17.08 -8.59
C PRO A 98 -1.03 -17.64 -8.95
N LEU A 99 -0.91 -18.97 -8.97
CA LEU A 99 0.23 -19.62 -9.58
C LEU A 99 0.10 -19.46 -11.10
N SER A 100 1.13 -18.92 -11.74
CA SER A 100 1.24 -18.95 -13.19
C SER A 100 1.36 -20.42 -13.64
N SER A 101 0.40 -20.90 -14.43
CA SER A 101 0.48 -22.20 -15.10
C SER A 101 1.54 -22.21 -16.19
#